data_AF-A0A822BUL0-F1
#
_entry.id   AF-A0A822BUL0-F1
#
_cell.length_a   1.000
_cell.length_b   1.000
_cell.length_c   1.000
_cell.angle_alpha   90.00
_cell.angle_beta   90.00
_cell.angle_gamma   90.00
#
_symmetry.space_group_name_H-M   'P 1'
#
loop_
_entity.id
_entity.type
_entity.pdbx_description
1 polymer ?
#
loop_
_entity_poly.entity_id
_entity_poly.type
_entity_poly.pdbx_seq_one_letter_code
_entity_poly.pdbx_strand_id
1 'polypeptide(L)'
;DQQRIDLNKREIDYAFKQHPYAVVIFVLGHQGGRPKQEDIVAFNAINDAYSFSQKSLAVIVNNLPRRRKLGYDDKMKNEVSHLLKTHLPHFECVSEIETDQEKQAVRQKLIHIVRDALPKQHDRRHAIYLEADKISGLSKQVEESQKRIEQDRAAHEALVRWLQKEFEEKERRRREEQKQRELQWRREQERIHAAEQAELRRQQAEYERRERQRREQAEYEERERRRRQAEYEETQRRRRQAEYEEAQRRQRELENQLAQKRRREIEAKKGMC
;
A
#
# COMPACT_ATOMS: atom_id res chain seq x y z
N ASP A 1 4.27 -12.41 45.82
CA ASP A 1 3.99 -13.82 46.18
C ASP A 1 4.96 -14.83 45.58
N GLN A 2 5.25 -14.82 44.28
CA GLN A 2 6.16 -15.79 43.66
C GLN A 2 7.56 -15.87 44.34
N GLN A 3 8.15 -14.74 44.73
CA GLN A 3 9.44 -14.72 45.43
C GLN A 3 9.41 -15.49 46.76
N ARG A 4 8.30 -15.43 47.50
CA ARG A 4 8.14 -16.19 48.76
C ARG A 4 8.00 -17.68 48.49
N ILE A 5 7.27 -18.04 47.43
CA ILE A 5 7.16 -19.43 46.97
C ILE A 5 8.54 -19.98 46.59
N ASP A 6 9.32 -19.23 45.81
CA ASP A 6 10.66 -19.64 45.40
C ASP A 6 11.63 -19.76 46.59
N LEU A 7 11.50 -18.87 47.58
CA LEU A 7 12.25 -18.96 48.84
C LEU A 7 11.88 -20.25 49.59
N ASN A 8 10.59 -20.52 49.78
CA ASN A 8 10.12 -21.73 50.46
C ASN A 8 10.60 -23.01 49.75
N LYS A 9 10.56 -23.04 48.41
CA LYS A 9 11.10 -24.17 47.62
C LYS A 9 12.59 -24.40 47.92
N ARG A 10 13.38 -23.33 48.00
CA ARG A 10 14.82 -23.41 48.32
C ARG A 10 15.07 -23.86 49.75
N GLU A 11 14.27 -23.39 50.71
CA GLU A 11 14.37 -23.80 52.12
C GLU A 11 14.04 -25.27 52.30
N ILE A 12 13.00 -25.77 51.62
CA ILE A 12 12.65 -27.19 51.58
C ILE A 12 13.82 -28.01 51.00
N ASP A 13 14.35 -27.59 49.86
CA ASP A 13 15.50 -28.25 49.23
C ASP A 13 16.74 -28.26 50.15
N TYR A 14 16.96 -27.17 50.88
CA TYR A 14 18.06 -27.07 51.84
C TYR A 14 17.85 -27.99 53.05
N ALA A 15 16.64 -28.05 53.59
CA ALA A 15 16.30 -28.89 54.74
C ALA A 15 16.51 -30.38 54.43
N PHE A 16 16.09 -30.87 53.26
CA PHE A 16 16.29 -32.27 52.87
C PHE A 16 17.73 -32.61 52.54
N LYS A 17 18.53 -31.65 52.07
CA LYS A 17 19.99 -31.85 51.92
C LYS A 17 20.70 -31.99 53.26
N GLN A 18 20.31 -31.19 54.25
CA GLN A 18 20.87 -31.23 55.61
C GLN A 18 20.40 -32.48 56.37
N HIS A 19 19.15 -32.87 56.20
CA HIS A 19 18.50 -33.96 56.93
C HIS A 19 17.78 -34.92 55.98
N PRO A 20 18.54 -35.73 55.21
CA PRO A 20 17.95 -36.61 54.20
C PRO A 20 17.03 -37.67 54.81
N TYR A 21 17.28 -38.10 56.05
CA TYR A 21 16.49 -39.11 56.78
C TYR A 21 15.42 -38.50 57.72
N ALA A 22 14.94 -37.28 57.47
CA ALA A 22 13.97 -36.64 58.35
C ALA A 22 12.60 -37.34 58.36
N VAL A 23 11.84 -37.19 59.45
CA VAL A 23 10.39 -37.40 59.45
C VAL A 23 9.74 -36.11 58.97
N VAL A 24 8.84 -36.22 57.98
CA VAL A 24 8.14 -35.08 57.41
C VAL A 24 6.85 -34.85 58.16
N ILE A 25 6.70 -33.66 58.73
CA ILE A 25 5.43 -33.22 59.31
C ILE A 25 4.82 -32.20 58.35
N PHE A 26 3.67 -32.55 57.77
CA PHE A 26 2.91 -31.64 56.93
C PHE A 26 1.72 -31.10 57.69
N VAL A 27 1.64 -29.78 57.81
CA VAL A 27 0.57 -29.11 58.56
C VAL A 27 -0.42 -28.49 57.58
N LEU A 28 -1.67 -28.94 57.66
CA LEU A 28 -2.79 -28.42 56.89
C LEU A 28 -3.54 -27.38 57.70
N GLY A 29 -3.84 -26.24 57.06
CA GLY A 29 -4.88 -25.35 57.51
C GLY A 29 -6.26 -25.84 57.07
N HIS A 30 -7.30 -25.24 57.65
CA HIS A 30 -8.68 -25.46 57.23
C HIS A 30 -9.43 -24.15 57.04
N GLN A 31 -10.51 -24.21 56.27
CA GLN A 31 -11.49 -23.14 56.12
C GLN A 31 -12.89 -23.74 56.13
N GLY A 32 -13.74 -23.33 57.06
CA GLY A 32 -15.09 -23.89 57.21
C GLY A 32 -15.10 -25.39 57.52
N GLY A 33 -14.03 -25.89 58.16
CA GLY A 33 -13.88 -27.30 58.49
C GLY A 33 -13.53 -28.21 57.31
N ARG A 34 -13.00 -27.64 56.21
CA ARG A 34 -12.40 -28.37 55.07
C ARG A 34 -10.92 -28.00 54.93
N PRO A 35 -10.04 -28.91 54.49
CA PRO A 35 -8.64 -28.58 54.21
C PRO A 35 -8.54 -27.43 53.20
N LYS A 36 -7.58 -26.53 53.39
CA LYS A 36 -7.33 -25.48 52.40
C LYS A 36 -6.78 -26.08 51.11
N GLN A 37 -7.36 -25.70 49.98
CA GLN A 37 -6.94 -26.24 48.68
C GLN A 37 -5.49 -25.91 48.34
N GLU A 38 -5.01 -24.73 48.75
CA GLU A 38 -3.61 -24.31 48.57
C GLU A 38 -2.62 -25.27 49.24
N ASP A 39 -2.94 -25.73 50.45
CA ASP A 39 -2.08 -26.68 51.18
C ASP A 39 -2.09 -28.06 50.53
N ILE A 40 -3.24 -28.48 49.95
CA ILE A 40 -3.34 -29.73 49.18
C ILE A 40 -2.47 -29.66 47.92
N VAL A 41 -2.50 -28.54 47.19
CA VAL A 41 -1.68 -28.32 45.99
C VAL A 41 -0.20 -28.30 46.37
N ALA A 42 0.17 -27.60 47.45
CA ALA A 42 1.54 -27.56 47.95
C ALA A 42 2.03 -28.94 48.36
N PHE A 43 1.23 -29.72 49.09
CA PHE A 43 1.58 -31.09 49.45
C PHE A 43 1.85 -31.94 48.22
N ASN A 44 0.92 -31.96 47.26
CA ASN A 44 1.03 -32.81 46.08
C ASN A 44 2.29 -32.45 45.26
N ALA A 45 2.59 -31.16 45.10
CA ALA A 45 3.79 -30.72 44.39
C ALA A 45 5.10 -31.13 45.10
N ILE A 46 5.14 -31.04 46.44
CA ILE A 46 6.32 -31.44 47.22
C ILE A 46 6.44 -32.97 47.24
N ASN A 47 5.33 -33.69 47.43
CA ASN A 47 5.29 -35.13 47.45
C ASN A 47 5.63 -35.75 46.10
N ASP A 48 5.26 -35.13 44.98
CA ASP A 48 5.73 -35.58 43.67
C ASP A 48 7.26 -35.42 43.56
N ALA A 49 7.79 -34.25 43.98
CA ALA A 49 9.21 -33.95 43.90
C ALA A 49 10.10 -34.85 44.77
N TYR A 50 9.64 -35.28 45.95
CA TYR A 50 10.43 -36.05 46.94
C TYR A 50 9.93 -37.48 47.17
N SER A 51 8.71 -37.80 46.76
CA SER A 51 8.05 -39.12 46.90
C SER A 51 8.10 -39.66 48.33
N PHE A 52 7.46 -38.94 49.25
CA PHE A 52 7.47 -39.27 50.67
C PHE A 52 6.91 -40.68 50.91
N SER A 53 7.55 -41.43 51.80
CA SER A 53 6.95 -42.67 52.28
C SER A 53 5.87 -42.36 53.30
N GLN A 54 4.77 -43.10 53.21
CA GLN A 54 3.67 -43.05 54.18
C GLN A 54 4.16 -43.29 55.63
N LYS A 55 5.22 -44.08 55.82
CA LYS A 55 5.77 -44.39 57.14
C LYS A 55 6.63 -43.26 57.72
N SER A 56 7.13 -42.36 56.88
CA SER A 56 7.98 -41.23 57.26
C SER A 56 7.22 -39.89 57.24
N LEU A 57 5.91 -39.94 57.01
CA LEU A 57 5.05 -38.77 56.83
C LEU A 57 4.00 -38.73 57.93
N ALA A 58 3.92 -37.59 58.62
CA ALA A 58 2.84 -37.25 59.53
C ALA A 58 2.06 -36.06 58.98
N VAL A 59 0.74 -36.14 58.99
CA VAL A 59 -0.15 -35.06 58.55
C VAL A 59 -0.96 -34.55 59.73
N ILE A 60 -0.90 -33.24 59.95
CA ILE A 60 -1.59 -32.58 61.06
C ILE A 60 -2.58 -31.57 60.49
N VAL A 61 -3.84 -31.64 60.91
CA VAL A 61 -4.80 -30.56 60.62
C VAL A 61 -4.87 -29.65 61.83
N ASN A 62 -4.37 -28.42 61.68
CA ASN A 62 -4.21 -27.51 62.81
C ASN A 62 -5.40 -26.55 62.97
N ASN A 63 -5.55 -26.01 64.18
CA ASN A 63 -6.48 -24.94 64.52
C ASN A 63 -7.96 -25.29 64.32
N LEU A 64 -8.36 -26.53 64.56
CA LEU A 64 -9.74 -26.97 64.40
C LEU A 64 -10.63 -26.48 65.57
N PRO A 65 -11.92 -26.16 65.32
CA PRO A 65 -12.82 -25.70 66.37
C PRO A 65 -13.00 -26.79 67.44
N ARG A 66 -13.12 -26.42 68.73
CA ARG A 66 -13.20 -27.39 69.85
C ARG A 66 -14.46 -28.24 69.83
N ARG A 67 -15.61 -27.62 69.51
CA ARG A 67 -16.91 -28.29 69.49
C ARG A 67 -17.15 -28.89 68.11
N ARG A 68 -16.69 -30.13 67.91
CA ARG A 68 -16.88 -30.88 66.67
C ARG A 68 -17.89 -32.00 66.88
N LYS A 69 -18.56 -32.42 65.80
CA LYS A 69 -19.45 -33.58 65.84
C LYS A 69 -18.63 -34.86 66.08
N LEU A 70 -19.24 -35.85 66.73
CA LEU A 70 -18.64 -37.18 66.88
C LEU A 70 -18.28 -37.74 65.50
N GLY A 71 -17.07 -38.29 65.34
CA GLY A 71 -16.56 -38.83 64.06
C GLY A 71 -16.07 -37.78 63.06
N TYR A 72 -15.97 -36.49 63.43
CA TYR A 72 -15.40 -35.47 62.55
C TYR A 72 -13.96 -35.78 62.15
N ASP A 73 -13.13 -36.19 63.11
CA ASP A 73 -11.71 -36.41 62.89
C ASP A 73 -11.48 -37.59 61.91
N ASP A 74 -12.27 -38.66 62.00
CA ASP A 74 -12.24 -39.77 61.05
C ASP A 74 -12.67 -39.35 59.64
N LYS A 75 -13.74 -38.54 59.55
CA LYS A 75 -14.19 -37.99 58.27
C LYS A 75 -13.12 -37.10 57.64
N MET A 76 -12.50 -36.23 58.43
CA MET A 76 -11.41 -35.36 57.99
C MET A 76 -10.21 -36.19 57.54
N LYS A 77 -9.81 -37.22 58.29
CA LYS A 77 -8.74 -38.15 57.89
C LYS A 77 -9.01 -38.78 56.54
N ASN A 78 -10.23 -39.28 56.32
CA ASN A 78 -10.63 -39.91 55.07
C ASN A 78 -10.64 -38.91 53.90
N GLU A 79 -11.15 -37.70 54.12
CA GLU A 79 -11.16 -36.63 53.12
C GLU A 79 -9.74 -36.22 52.72
N VAL A 80 -8.87 -35.96 53.70
CA VAL A 80 -7.46 -35.61 53.46
C VAL A 80 -6.74 -36.77 52.79
N SER A 81 -6.92 -38.01 53.25
CA SER A 81 -6.29 -39.19 52.63
C SER A 81 -6.70 -39.35 51.17
N HIS A 82 -7.96 -39.08 50.82
CA HIS A 82 -8.44 -39.08 49.44
C HIS A 82 -7.82 -37.94 48.62
N LEU A 83 -7.80 -36.72 49.14
CA LEU A 83 -7.27 -35.54 48.45
C LEU A 83 -5.76 -35.65 48.18
N LEU A 84 -5.01 -36.18 49.16
CA LEU A 84 -3.57 -36.41 49.06
C LEU A 84 -3.22 -37.73 48.36
N LYS A 85 -4.24 -38.54 47.97
CA LYS A 85 -4.10 -39.87 47.34
C LYS A 85 -3.11 -40.78 48.06
N THR A 86 -3.06 -40.66 49.38
CA THR A 86 -2.02 -41.27 50.22
C THR A 86 -2.66 -41.81 51.48
N HIS A 87 -2.31 -43.03 51.88
CA HIS A 87 -2.71 -43.56 53.18
C HIS A 87 -1.91 -42.86 54.28
N LEU A 88 -2.60 -42.39 55.32
CA LEU A 88 -2.03 -41.56 56.39
C LEU A 88 -2.00 -42.34 57.71
N PRO A 89 -0.95 -43.15 57.97
CA PRO A 89 -0.84 -43.89 59.22
C PRO A 89 -0.66 -42.96 60.42
N HIS A 90 0.00 -41.81 60.21
CA HIS A 90 0.24 -40.79 61.20
C HIS A 90 -0.59 -39.54 60.87
N PHE A 91 -1.78 -39.45 61.45
CA PHE A 91 -2.72 -38.34 61.23
C PHE A 91 -3.29 -37.84 62.55
N GLU A 92 -3.26 -36.53 62.78
CA GLU A 92 -3.82 -35.92 64.00
C GLU A 92 -4.58 -34.63 63.70
N CYS A 93 -5.75 -34.48 64.32
CA CYS A 93 -6.54 -33.25 64.33
C CYS A 93 -6.21 -32.44 65.59
N VAL A 94 -5.56 -31.30 65.42
CA VAL A 94 -5.22 -30.39 66.53
C VAL A 94 -6.28 -29.31 66.65
N SER A 95 -6.97 -29.30 67.80
CA SER A 95 -7.92 -28.25 68.15
C SER A 95 -7.22 -26.92 68.46
N GLU A 96 -7.98 -25.83 68.42
CA GLU A 96 -7.56 -24.53 68.96
C GLU A 96 -7.00 -24.67 70.39
N ILE A 97 -5.77 -24.16 70.58
CA ILE A 97 -5.01 -24.23 71.83
C ILE A 97 -5.20 -22.92 72.58
N GLU A 98 -5.73 -22.95 73.79
CA GLU A 98 -5.98 -21.76 74.63
C GLU A 98 -5.09 -21.74 75.87
N THR A 99 -4.61 -22.90 76.30
CA THR A 99 -3.82 -23.05 77.53
C THR A 99 -2.46 -23.69 77.28
N ASP A 100 -1.49 -23.39 78.14
CA ASP A 100 -0.16 -24.02 78.08
C ASP A 100 -0.21 -25.52 78.34
N GLN A 101 -1.18 -26.00 79.12
CA GLN A 101 -1.37 -27.42 79.37
C GLN A 101 -1.81 -28.16 78.10
N GLU A 102 -2.74 -27.60 77.32
CA GLU A 102 -3.13 -28.14 76.03
C GLU A 102 -1.99 -28.11 75.02
N LYS A 103 -1.20 -27.01 75.01
CA LYS A 103 0.01 -26.89 74.19
C LYS A 103 0.99 -28.01 74.49
N GLN A 104 1.22 -28.28 75.78
CA GLN A 104 2.11 -29.36 76.21
C GLN A 104 1.56 -30.74 75.86
N ALA A 105 0.25 -30.95 75.96
CA ALA A 105 -0.40 -32.19 75.55
C ALA A 105 -0.26 -32.45 74.04
N VAL A 106 -0.51 -31.43 73.20
CA VAL A 106 -0.29 -31.50 71.75
C VAL A 106 1.18 -31.80 71.45
N ARG A 107 2.11 -31.11 72.11
CA ARG A 107 3.56 -31.35 71.94
C ARG A 107 3.93 -32.80 72.22
N GLN A 108 3.44 -33.38 73.33
CA GLN A 108 3.72 -34.78 73.67
C GLN A 108 3.15 -35.75 72.63
N LYS A 109 1.93 -35.50 72.14
CA LYS A 109 1.34 -36.28 71.05
C LYS A 109 2.18 -36.22 69.77
N LEU A 110 2.63 -35.03 69.37
CA LEU A 110 3.45 -34.86 68.17
C LEU A 110 4.80 -35.57 68.31
N ILE A 111 5.43 -35.51 69.49
CA ILE A 111 6.65 -36.26 69.77
C ILE A 111 6.40 -37.77 69.62
N HIS A 112 5.27 -38.28 70.12
CA HIS A 112 4.93 -39.70 69.98
C HIS A 112 4.77 -40.09 68.51
N ILE A 113 4.02 -39.30 67.72
CA ILE A 113 3.86 -39.51 66.28
C ILE A 113 5.20 -39.55 65.55
N VAL A 114 6.10 -38.61 65.86
CA VAL A 114 7.43 -38.56 65.24
C VAL A 114 8.30 -39.75 65.64
N ARG A 115 8.18 -40.24 66.88
CA ARG A 115 8.90 -41.43 67.34
C ARG A 115 8.40 -42.71 66.69
N ASP A 116 7.11 -42.79 66.39
CA ASP A 116 6.49 -43.95 65.75
C ASP A 116 6.69 -43.94 64.22
N ALA A 117 6.89 -42.75 63.64
CA ALA A 117 7.24 -42.61 62.23
C ALA A 117 8.66 -43.12 61.96
N LEU A 118 8.84 -43.82 60.83
CA LEU A 118 10.13 -44.36 60.43
C LEU A 118 10.89 -43.33 59.58
N PRO A 119 12.11 -42.92 60.00
CA PRO A 119 13.01 -42.14 59.16
C PRO A 119 13.21 -42.80 57.79
N LYS A 120 13.13 -42.02 56.72
CA LYS A 120 13.43 -42.49 55.36
C LYS A 120 14.20 -41.42 54.61
N GLN A 121 15.10 -41.85 53.73
CA GLN A 121 15.78 -40.96 52.79
C GLN A 121 14.78 -40.32 51.81
N HIS A 122 14.80 -38.99 51.72
CA HIS A 122 13.98 -38.21 50.80
C HIS A 122 14.85 -37.65 49.67
N ASP A 123 15.00 -38.42 48.61
CA ASP A 123 15.73 -37.98 47.43
C ASP A 123 14.84 -37.18 46.48
N ARG A 124 15.32 -36.00 46.09
CA ARG A 124 14.65 -35.18 45.10
C ARG A 124 14.70 -35.84 43.73
N ARG A 125 13.53 -36.12 43.15
CA ARG A 125 13.36 -36.68 41.81
C ARG A 125 13.26 -35.61 40.73
N HIS A 126 12.56 -34.52 41.02
CA HIS A 126 12.42 -33.38 40.12
C HIS A 126 12.22 -32.08 40.90
N ALA A 127 12.12 -30.95 40.20
CA ALA A 127 11.82 -29.68 40.86
C ALA A 127 10.38 -29.64 41.40
N ILE A 128 10.16 -28.87 42.48
CA ILE A 128 8.81 -28.61 42.99
C ILE A 128 8.13 -27.69 41.98
N TYR A 129 7.28 -28.27 41.14
CA TYR A 129 6.52 -27.57 40.11
C TYR A 129 5.12 -27.28 40.63
N LEU A 130 4.72 -26.00 40.60
CA LEU A 130 3.33 -25.62 40.79
C LEU A 130 2.72 -25.35 39.40
N GLU A 131 1.46 -25.70 39.20
CA GLU A 131 0.76 -25.37 37.93
C GLU A 131 0.74 -23.86 37.67
N ALA A 132 0.75 -23.04 38.73
CA ALA A 132 0.90 -21.60 38.66
C ALA A 132 2.20 -21.17 37.95
N ASP A 133 3.30 -21.91 38.11
CA ASP A 133 4.57 -21.62 37.42
C ASP A 133 4.42 -21.83 35.91
N LYS A 134 3.69 -22.87 35.50
CA LYS A 134 3.38 -23.15 34.09
C LYS A 134 2.49 -22.08 33.49
N ILE A 135 1.44 -21.67 34.20
CA ILE A 135 0.55 -20.59 33.77
C ILE A 135 1.34 -19.29 33.63
N SER A 136 2.15 -18.92 34.63
CA SER A 136 2.99 -17.71 34.57
C SER A 136 3.96 -17.74 33.38
N GLY A 137 4.61 -18.88 33.13
CA GLY A 137 5.49 -19.06 31.98
C GLY A 137 4.75 -18.90 30.65
N LEU A 138 3.58 -19.54 30.50
CA LEU A 138 2.74 -19.41 29.30
C LEU A 138 2.23 -17.98 29.11
N SER A 139 1.81 -17.30 30.18
CA SER A 139 1.37 -15.90 30.11
C SER A 139 2.48 -14.98 29.61
N LYS A 140 3.72 -15.16 30.08
CA LYS A 140 4.88 -14.40 29.56
C LYS A 140 5.14 -14.68 28.09
N GLN A 141 5.10 -15.95 27.67
CA GLN A 141 5.27 -16.30 26.25
C GLN A 141 4.17 -15.69 25.37
N VAL A 142 2.93 -15.68 25.83
CA VAL A 142 1.81 -15.02 25.13
C VAL A 142 2.05 -13.52 25.02
N GLU A 143 2.46 -12.86 26.10
CA GLU A 143 2.76 -11.43 26.09
C GLU A 143 3.92 -11.08 25.13
N GLU A 144 4.99 -11.87 25.13
CA GLU A 144 6.11 -11.71 24.20
C GLU A 144 5.70 -11.92 22.75
N SER A 145 4.86 -12.94 22.49
CA SER A 145 4.32 -13.22 21.16
C SER A 145 3.43 -12.06 20.67
N GLN A 146 2.55 -11.53 21.54
CA GLN A 146 1.71 -10.38 21.22
C GLN A 146 2.54 -9.15 20.87
N LYS A 147 3.59 -8.84 21.64
CA LYS A 147 4.49 -7.72 21.33
C LYS A 147 5.16 -7.87 19.96
N ARG A 148 5.58 -9.09 19.59
CA ARG A 148 6.15 -9.35 18.25
C ARG A 148 5.13 -9.13 17.14
N ILE A 149 3.92 -9.65 17.31
CA ILE A 149 2.83 -9.46 16.33
C ILE A 149 2.50 -7.97 16.14
N GLU A 150 2.47 -7.19 17.21
CA GLU A 150 2.23 -5.75 17.13
C GLU A 150 3.35 -5.01 16.40
N GLN A 151 4.61 -5.37 16.66
CA GLN A 151 5.76 -4.81 15.96
C GLN A 151 5.73 -5.15 14.46
N ASP A 152 5.46 -6.40 14.11
CA ASP A 152 5.33 -6.85 12.72
C ASP A 152 4.18 -6.14 12.01
N ARG A 153 3.04 -6.00 12.69
CA ARG A 153 1.87 -5.27 12.16
C ARG A 153 2.21 -3.82 11.87
N ALA A 154 2.89 -3.13 12.78
CA ALA A 154 3.31 -1.75 12.59
C ALA A 154 4.30 -1.61 11.41
N ALA A 155 5.25 -2.55 11.27
CA ALA A 155 6.18 -2.58 10.15
C ALA A 155 5.47 -2.82 8.81
N HIS A 156 4.52 -3.75 8.76
CA HIS A 156 3.71 -4.02 7.58
C HIS A 156 2.84 -2.82 7.20
N GLU A 157 2.19 -2.16 8.16
CA GLU A 157 1.40 -0.95 7.91
C GLU A 157 2.25 0.19 7.34
N ALA A 158 3.48 0.36 7.85
CA ALA A 158 4.43 1.34 7.31
C ALA A 158 4.84 1.01 5.86
N LEU A 159 5.13 -0.26 5.57
CA LEU A 159 5.48 -0.72 4.23
C LEU A 159 4.32 -0.50 3.23
N VAL A 160 3.09 -0.84 3.61
CA VAL A 160 1.90 -0.63 2.77
C VAL A 160 1.72 0.85 2.46
N ARG A 161 1.84 1.74 3.46
CA ARG A 161 1.75 3.19 3.25
C ARG A 161 2.84 3.70 2.30
N TRP A 162 4.06 3.17 2.41
CA TRP A 162 5.15 3.53 1.51
C TRP A 162 4.86 3.09 0.07
N LEU A 163 4.44 1.84 -0.13
CA LEU A 163 4.07 1.30 -1.44
C LEU A 163 2.91 2.07 -2.09
N GLN A 164 1.90 2.47 -1.30
CA GLN A 164 0.79 3.29 -1.79
C GLN A 164 1.29 4.63 -2.34
N LYS A 165 2.19 5.32 -1.60
CA LYS A 165 2.78 6.58 -2.06
C LYS A 165 3.60 6.41 -3.34
N GLU A 166 4.43 5.37 -3.42
CA GLU A 166 5.19 5.09 -4.64
C GLU A 166 4.28 4.82 -5.84
N PHE A 167 3.21 4.06 -5.63
CA PHE A 167 2.25 3.75 -6.69
C PHE A 167 1.53 5.01 -7.18
N GLU A 168 1.06 5.86 -6.27
CA GLU A 168 0.44 7.15 -6.59
C GLU A 168 1.39 8.07 -7.36
N GLU A 169 2.65 8.15 -6.96
CA GLU A 169 3.65 8.97 -7.66
C GLU A 169 3.91 8.43 -9.07
N LYS A 170 4.02 7.11 -9.22
CA LYS A 170 4.22 6.45 -10.52
C LYS A 170 3.03 6.67 -11.45
N GLU A 171 1.82 6.57 -10.94
CA GLU A 171 0.60 6.88 -11.70
C GLU A 171 0.55 8.36 -12.11
N ARG A 172 0.93 9.28 -11.22
CA ARG A 172 1.02 10.71 -11.55
C ARG A 172 2.01 10.97 -12.67
N ARG A 173 3.23 10.38 -12.60
CA ARG A 173 4.24 10.50 -13.66
C ARG A 173 3.73 9.97 -15.00
N ARG A 174 3.08 8.80 -15.01
CA ARG A 174 2.47 8.24 -16.23
C ARG A 174 1.42 9.18 -16.84
N ARG A 175 0.56 9.78 -16.02
CA ARG A 175 -0.44 10.75 -16.49
C ARG A 175 0.21 12.01 -17.05
N GLU A 176 1.26 12.52 -16.41
CA GLU A 176 2.02 13.68 -16.90
C GLU A 176 2.71 13.37 -18.23
N GLU A 177 3.38 12.21 -18.35
CA GLU A 177 3.99 11.75 -19.59
C GLU A 177 2.95 11.60 -20.72
N GLN A 178 1.77 11.04 -20.42
CA GLN A 178 0.69 10.91 -21.38
C GLN A 178 0.19 12.28 -21.86
N LYS A 179 -0.03 13.22 -20.94
CA LYS A 179 -0.42 14.60 -21.29
C LYS A 179 0.64 15.28 -22.15
N GLN A 180 1.92 15.08 -21.85
CA GLN A 180 3.02 15.63 -22.66
C GLN A 180 3.02 15.04 -24.07
N ARG A 181 2.83 13.74 -24.22
CA ARG A 181 2.71 13.07 -25.53
C ARG A 181 1.52 13.59 -26.32
N GLU A 182 0.36 13.73 -25.69
CA GLU A 182 -0.84 14.28 -26.33
C GLU A 182 -0.62 15.73 -26.78
N LEU A 183 0.06 16.55 -25.96
CA LEU A 183 0.39 17.93 -26.32
C LEU A 183 1.37 17.99 -27.50
N GLN A 184 2.40 17.15 -27.49
CA GLN A 184 3.35 17.05 -28.61
C GLN A 184 2.64 16.61 -29.89
N TRP A 185 1.78 15.61 -29.80
CA TRP A 185 0.97 15.15 -30.92
C TRP A 185 0.08 16.26 -31.49
N ARG A 186 -0.61 17.01 -30.63
CA ARG A 186 -1.43 18.17 -31.07
C ARG A 186 -0.60 19.24 -31.76
N ARG A 187 0.55 19.61 -31.20
CA ARG A 187 1.46 20.59 -31.82
C ARG A 187 1.92 20.13 -33.20
N GLU A 188 2.23 18.84 -33.35
CA GLU A 188 2.65 18.31 -34.64
C GLU A 188 1.50 18.31 -35.66
N GLN A 189 0.28 17.96 -35.23
CA GLN A 189 -0.92 18.07 -36.08
C GLN A 189 -1.17 19.51 -36.53
N GLU A 190 -1.05 20.48 -35.62
CA GLU A 190 -1.17 21.91 -35.95
C GLU A 190 -0.09 22.36 -36.94
N ARG A 191 1.14 21.86 -36.79
CA ARG A 191 2.24 22.15 -37.74
C ARG A 191 1.98 21.57 -39.12
N ILE A 192 1.52 20.34 -39.20
CA ILE A 192 1.16 19.69 -40.47
C ILE A 192 0.06 20.49 -41.16
N HIS A 193 -1.03 20.77 -40.45
CA HIS A 193 -2.15 21.54 -41.00
C HIS A 193 -1.74 22.96 -41.42
N ALA A 194 -0.88 23.63 -40.64
CA ALA A 194 -0.34 24.94 -41.02
C ALA A 194 0.55 24.87 -42.27
N ALA A 195 1.35 23.81 -42.42
CA ALA A 195 2.17 23.58 -43.61
C ALA A 195 1.29 23.32 -44.85
N GLU A 196 0.25 22.49 -44.73
CA GLU A 196 -0.72 22.24 -45.80
C GLU A 196 -1.44 23.52 -46.23
N GLN A 197 -1.88 24.35 -45.27
CA GLN A 197 -2.48 25.65 -45.58
C GLN A 197 -1.49 26.60 -46.26
N ALA A 198 -0.23 26.62 -45.83
CA ALA A 198 0.81 27.43 -46.45
C ALA A 198 1.11 26.97 -47.89
N GLU A 199 1.11 25.66 -48.14
CA GLU A 199 1.27 25.09 -49.47
C GLU A 199 0.10 25.45 -50.39
N LEU A 200 -1.14 25.30 -49.90
CA LEU A 200 -2.33 25.69 -50.65
C LEU A 200 -2.30 27.18 -51.04
N ARG A 201 -1.88 28.06 -50.12
CA ARG A 201 -1.69 29.49 -50.41
C ARG A 201 -0.61 29.73 -51.46
N ARG A 202 0.49 28.97 -51.44
CA ARG A 202 1.54 29.06 -52.48
C ARG A 202 1.01 28.63 -53.84
N GLN A 203 0.26 27.53 -53.90
CA GLN A 203 -0.36 27.05 -55.14
C GLN A 203 -1.36 28.07 -55.69
N GLN A 204 -2.20 28.68 -54.84
CA GLN A 204 -3.12 29.75 -55.23
C GLN A 204 -2.37 30.97 -55.76
N ALA A 205 -1.32 31.43 -55.06
CA ALA A 205 -0.51 32.55 -55.53
C ALA A 205 0.20 32.26 -56.86
N GLU A 206 0.66 31.03 -57.08
CA GLU A 206 1.25 30.62 -58.35
C GLU A 206 0.22 30.59 -59.48
N TYR A 207 -0.97 30.06 -59.20
CA TYR A 207 -2.09 30.08 -60.15
C TYR A 207 -2.46 31.51 -60.55
N GLU A 208 -2.58 32.43 -59.58
CA GLU A 208 -2.85 33.85 -59.85
C GLU A 208 -1.74 34.50 -60.66
N ARG A 209 -0.46 34.17 -60.40
CA ARG A 209 0.67 34.66 -61.21
C ARG A 209 0.58 34.19 -62.65
N ARG A 210 0.27 32.91 -62.88
CA ARG A 210 0.10 32.35 -64.24
C ARG A 210 -1.08 33.00 -64.95
N GLU A 211 -2.21 33.21 -64.26
CA GLU A 211 -3.37 33.90 -64.80
C GLU A 211 -3.05 35.36 -65.17
N ARG A 212 -2.31 36.09 -64.33
CA ARG A 212 -1.83 37.44 -64.66
C ARG A 212 -0.94 37.43 -65.90
N GLN A 213 0.02 36.52 -65.98
CA GLN A 213 0.88 36.39 -67.15
C GLN A 213 0.09 36.09 -68.43
N ARG A 214 -0.94 35.23 -68.36
CA ARG A 214 -1.84 34.96 -69.49
C ARG A 214 -2.63 36.20 -69.92
N ARG A 215 -3.13 37.00 -68.96
CA ARG A 215 -3.83 38.26 -69.25
C ARG A 215 -2.90 39.29 -69.87
N GLU A 216 -1.71 39.48 -69.31
CA GLU A 216 -0.69 40.38 -69.84
C GLU A 216 -0.26 39.96 -71.26
N GLN A 217 -0.09 38.67 -71.50
CA GLN A 217 0.22 38.13 -72.82
C GLN A 217 -0.93 38.34 -73.82
N ALA A 218 -2.19 38.09 -73.40
CA ALA A 218 -3.35 38.35 -74.23
C ALA A 218 -3.52 39.84 -74.56
N GLU A 219 -3.30 40.74 -73.58
CA GLU A 219 -3.30 42.18 -73.80
C GLU A 219 -2.18 42.62 -74.76
N TYR A 220 -0.99 42.06 -74.62
CA TYR A 220 0.12 42.31 -75.53
C TYR A 220 -0.21 41.87 -76.97
N GLU A 221 -0.75 40.66 -77.14
CA GLU A 221 -1.20 40.14 -78.43
C GLU A 221 -2.33 40.99 -79.03
N GLU A 222 -3.27 41.45 -78.21
CA GLU A 222 -4.35 42.33 -78.66
C GLU A 222 -3.80 43.70 -79.09
N ARG A 223 -2.87 44.29 -78.33
CA ARG A 223 -2.19 45.54 -78.72
C ARG A 223 -1.43 45.37 -80.04
N GLU A 224 -0.71 44.27 -80.21
CA GLU A 224 -0.02 43.95 -81.47
C GLU A 224 -1.00 43.76 -82.63
N ARG A 225 -2.14 43.08 -82.43
CA ARG A 225 -3.20 42.97 -83.44
C ARG A 225 -3.75 44.34 -83.82
N ARG A 226 -4.06 45.20 -82.84
CA ARG A 226 -4.53 46.57 -83.07
C ARG A 226 -3.50 47.40 -83.84
N ARG A 227 -2.21 47.25 -83.51
CA ARG A 227 -1.11 47.92 -84.23
C ARG A 227 -1.03 47.46 -85.68
N ARG A 228 -1.05 46.16 -85.95
CA ARG A 228 -1.04 45.61 -87.31
C ARG A 228 -2.28 46.04 -88.10
N GLN A 229 -3.44 46.09 -87.45
CA GLN A 229 -4.67 46.57 -88.08
C GLN A 229 -4.58 48.06 -88.41
N ALA A 230 -4.06 48.89 -87.51
CA ALA A 230 -3.82 50.30 -87.76
C ALA A 230 -2.83 50.52 -88.90
N GLU A 231 -1.72 49.77 -88.95
CA GLU A 231 -0.76 49.80 -90.05
C GLU A 231 -1.40 49.39 -91.39
N TYR A 232 -2.26 48.37 -91.38
CA TYR A 232 -3.03 47.96 -92.55
C TYR A 232 -4.01 49.05 -93.01
N GLU A 233 -4.77 49.65 -92.09
CA GLU A 233 -5.69 50.75 -92.38
C GLU A 233 -4.96 52.00 -92.89
N GLU A 234 -3.80 52.33 -92.32
CA GLU A 234 -2.95 53.42 -92.78
C GLU A 234 -2.44 53.15 -94.21
N THR A 235 -2.01 51.91 -94.48
CA THR A 235 -1.61 51.49 -95.84
C THR A 235 -2.76 51.62 -96.83
N GLN A 236 -3.98 51.23 -96.44
CA GLN A 236 -5.19 51.38 -97.26
C GLN A 236 -5.59 52.84 -97.45
N ARG A 237 -5.41 53.70 -96.44
CA ARG A 237 -5.60 55.16 -96.57
C ARG A 237 -4.61 55.75 -97.57
N ARG A 238 -3.32 55.39 -97.48
CA ARG A 238 -2.28 55.82 -98.43
C ARG A 238 -2.60 55.36 -99.86
N ARG A 239 -3.08 54.13 -100.05
CA ARG A 239 -3.52 53.64 -101.38
C ARG A 239 -4.70 54.46 -101.92
N ARG A 240 -5.75 54.67 -101.13
CA ARG A 240 -6.90 55.50 -101.53
C ARG A 240 -6.50 56.94 -101.83
N GLN A 241 -5.56 57.49 -101.09
CA GLN A 241 -5.03 58.84 -101.33
C GLN A 241 -4.22 58.90 -102.62
N ALA A 242 -3.37 57.89 -102.88
CA ALA A 242 -2.64 57.76 -104.15
C ALA A 242 -3.59 57.59 -105.35
N GLU A 243 -4.64 56.76 -105.23
CA GLU A 243 -5.68 56.62 -106.25
C GLU A 243 -6.45 57.93 -106.50
N TYR A 244 -6.75 58.67 -105.43
CA TYR A 244 -7.39 59.99 -105.53
C TYR A 244 -6.47 61.02 -106.22
N GLU A 245 -5.19 61.04 -105.88
CA GLU A 245 -4.18 61.89 -106.54
C GLU A 245 -3.98 61.49 -108.01
N GLU A 246 -3.98 60.19 -108.33
CA GLU A 246 -3.90 59.68 -109.70
C GLU A 246 -5.17 60.04 -110.50
N ALA A 247 -6.35 59.93 -109.90
CA ALA A 247 -7.62 60.37 -110.50
C ALA A 247 -7.62 61.87 -110.76
N GLN A 248 -7.10 62.69 -109.83
CA GLN A 248 -6.93 64.12 -110.05
C GLN A 248 -5.94 64.43 -111.19
N ARG A 249 -4.83 63.67 -111.30
CA ARG A 249 -3.89 63.81 -112.43
C ARG A 249 -4.58 63.51 -113.76
N ARG A 250 -5.33 62.40 -113.85
CA ARG A 250 -6.11 62.04 -115.05
C ARG A 250 -7.17 63.10 -115.38
N GLN A 251 -7.81 63.69 -114.38
CA GLN A 251 -8.78 64.77 -114.59
C GLN A 251 -8.13 66.04 -115.14
N ARG A 252 -6.95 66.43 -114.62
CA ARG A 252 -6.16 67.55 -115.16
C ARG A 252 -5.65 67.27 -116.57
N GLU A 253 -5.28 66.03 -116.88
CA GLU A 253 -4.92 65.63 -118.25
C GLU A 253 -6.11 65.70 -119.21
N LEU A 254 -7.29 65.25 -118.79
CA LEU A 254 -8.53 65.38 -119.55
C LEU A 254 -8.92 66.85 -119.78
N GLU A 255 -8.80 67.70 -118.76
CA GLU A 255 -9.02 69.14 -118.88
C GLU A 255 -8.01 69.79 -119.84
N ASN A 256 -6.73 69.40 -119.78
CA ASN A 256 -5.71 69.85 -120.72
C ASN A 256 -5.99 69.37 -122.16
N GLN A 257 -6.45 68.14 -122.35
CA GLN A 257 -6.86 67.62 -123.65
C GLN A 257 -8.10 68.34 -124.19
N LEU A 258 -9.09 68.64 -123.34
CA LEU A 258 -10.25 69.45 -123.70
C LEU A 258 -9.87 70.90 -124.02
N ALA A 259 -8.91 71.49 -123.30
CA ALA A 259 -8.37 72.81 -123.59
C ALA A 259 -7.59 72.84 -124.91
N GLN A 260 -6.81 71.79 -125.22
CA GLN A 260 -6.19 71.61 -126.53
C GLN A 260 -7.22 71.44 -127.64
N LYS A 261 -8.31 70.68 -127.40
CA LYS A 261 -9.41 70.52 -128.36
C LYS A 261 -10.10 71.86 -128.64
N ARG A 262 -10.35 72.67 -127.59
CA ARG A 262 -10.89 74.03 -127.73
C ARG A 262 -9.92 74.97 -128.46
N ARG A 263 -8.61 74.85 -128.26
CA ARG A 263 -7.61 75.59 -129.05
C ARG A 263 -7.65 75.20 -130.53
N ARG A 264 -7.77 73.90 -130.84
CA ARG A 264 -7.90 73.38 -132.21
C ARG A 264 -9.23 73.79 -132.87
N GLU A 265 -10.32 73.90 -132.11
CA GLU A 265 -11.62 74.40 -132.62
C GLU A 265 -11.61 75.92 -132.85
N ILE A 266 -10.86 76.69 -132.06
CA ILE A 266 -10.65 78.13 -132.28
C ILE A 266 -9.74 78.39 -133.49
N GLU A 267 -8.72 77.55 -133.71
CA GLU A 267 -7.88 77.61 -134.92
C GLU A 267 -8.64 77.17 -136.19
N ALA A 268 -9.51 76.16 -136.11
CA ALA A 268 -10.36 75.73 -137.23
C ALA A 268 -11.39 76.80 -137.64
N LYS A 269 -11.84 77.67 -136.71
CA LYS A 269 -12.74 78.79 -137.02
C LYS A 269 -12.02 80.04 -137.56
N LYS A 270 -10.69 80.06 -137.61
CA LYS A 270 -9.88 81.16 -138.18
C LYS A 270 -9.32 80.86 -139.59
N GLY A 271 -9.57 79.68 -140.15
CA GLY A 271 -9.11 79.26 -141.49
C GLY A 271 -10.19 79.23 -142.59
N MET A 272 -11.36 79.83 -142.38
CA MET A 272 -12.43 79.98 -143.38
C MET A 272 -12.86 81.45 -143.59
N CYS A 273 -11.90 82.36 -143.48
CA CYS A 273 -11.98 83.70 -144.10
C CYS A 273 -10.89 83.80 -145.17
#